data_AF-A0A529YG90-F1
#
_entry.id   AF-A0A529YG90-F1
#
_cell.length_a   1.000
_cell.length_b   1.000
_cell.length_c   1.000
_cell.angle_alpha   90.00
_cell.angle_beta   90.00
_cell.angle_gamma   90.00
#
_symmetry.space_group_name_H-M   'P 1'
#
loop_
_entity.id
_entity.type
_entity.pdbx_description
1 polymer ?
#
loop_
_entity_poly.entity_id
_entity_poly.type
_entity_poly.pdbx_seq_one_letter_code
_entity_poly.pdbx_strand_id
1 'polypeptide(L)'
;MTIYGWIQILLYCGILVALVKPVGFYMYRVFNGDRTFLSPVLVPIERGLYRLSGTSEKEEQHWAVYATAMLLFNLVGLLVLYALQRLQGVLPYNPAGMTAVDPQLAFNTAASFITNTNWQNYGGESTMSYLVQMAGLTVQNFVSAATGIAIAIALIRGFARASCKSIGNFWVDLTRCTLYV
;
A
#
# COMPACT_ATOMS: atom_id res chain seq x y z
N MET A 1 32.10 -19.34 -8.27
CA MET A 1 31.27 -18.97 -7.10
C MET A 1 31.95 -19.50 -5.84
N THR A 2 32.00 -18.73 -4.75
CA THR A 2 32.67 -19.13 -3.50
C THR A 2 31.74 -19.96 -2.60
N ILE A 3 32.29 -20.75 -1.69
CA ILE A 3 31.50 -21.51 -0.70
C ILE A 3 30.63 -20.58 0.18
N TYR A 4 31.13 -19.39 0.50
CA TYR A 4 30.39 -18.36 1.23
C TYR A 4 29.16 -17.89 0.46
N GLY A 5 29.26 -17.69 -0.86
CA GLY A 5 28.11 -17.32 -1.69
C GLY A 5 27.02 -18.39 -1.70
N TRP A 6 27.40 -19.67 -1.79
CA TRP A 6 26.45 -20.79 -1.69
C TRP A 6 25.75 -20.84 -0.34
N ILE A 7 26.50 -20.68 0.76
CA ILE A 7 25.93 -20.65 2.11
C ILE A 7 24.95 -19.48 2.27
N GLN A 8 25.29 -18.29 1.77
CA GLN A 8 24.41 -17.12 1.83
C GLN A 8 23.09 -17.35 1.07
N ILE A 9 23.14 -17.91 -0.15
CA ILE A 9 21.95 -18.23 -0.94
C ILE A 9 21.08 -19.26 -0.22
N LEU A 10 21.67 -20.35 0.28
CA LEU A 10 20.92 -21.40 0.97
C LEU A 10 20.29 -20.88 2.26
N LEU A 11 21.00 -20.07 3.02
CA LEU A 11 20.49 -19.46 4.25
C LEU A 11 19.34 -18.50 3.95
N TYR A 12 19.51 -17.61 2.96
CA TYR A 12 18.47 -16.68 2.52
C TYR A 12 17.20 -17.41 2.08
N CYS A 13 17.32 -18.38 1.17
CA CYS A 13 16.20 -19.17 0.68
C CYS A 13 15.55 -20.01 1.81
N GLY A 14 16.35 -20.59 2.70
CA GLY A 14 15.86 -21.36 3.84
C GLY A 14 15.01 -20.52 4.79
N ILE A 15 15.48 -19.31 5.13
CA ILE A 15 14.72 -18.36 5.95
C ILE A 15 13.44 -17.93 5.23
N LEU A 16 13.52 -17.59 3.94
CA LEU A 16 12.35 -17.17 3.16
C LEU A 16 11.27 -18.25 3.17
N VAL A 17 11.60 -19.49 2.83
CA VAL A 17 10.66 -20.62 2.83
C VAL A 17 10.09 -20.89 4.22
N ALA A 18 10.91 -20.78 5.26
CA ALA A 18 10.45 -20.95 6.65
C ALA A 18 9.41 -19.89 7.05
N LEU A 19 9.52 -18.66 6.53
CA LEU A 19 8.59 -17.56 6.81
C LEU A 19 7.30 -17.60 5.99
N VAL A 20 7.28 -18.28 4.83
CA VAL A 20 6.08 -18.35 3.96
C VAL A 20 4.85 -18.86 4.72
N LYS A 21 4.97 -19.97 5.44
CA LYS A 21 3.82 -20.59 6.14
C LYS A 21 3.29 -19.74 7.31
N PRO A 22 4.10 -19.26 8.26
CA PRO A 22 3.59 -18.46 9.37
C PRO A 22 3.01 -17.12 8.90
N VAL A 23 3.69 -16.41 8.00
CA VAL A 23 3.21 -15.13 7.47
C VAL A 23 1.96 -15.33 6.60
N GLY A 24 1.97 -16.32 5.72
CA GLY A 24 0.82 -16.63 4.86
C GLY A 24 -0.44 -17.01 5.65
N PHE A 25 -0.29 -17.83 6.70
CA PHE A 25 -1.42 -18.18 7.57
C PHE A 25 -1.94 -16.97 8.36
N TYR A 26 -1.05 -16.09 8.81
CA TYR A 26 -1.45 -14.83 9.45
C TYR A 26 -2.22 -13.93 8.48
N MET A 27 -1.71 -13.71 7.27
CA MET A 27 -2.40 -12.93 6.23
C MET A 27 -3.77 -13.53 5.89
N TYR A 28 -3.86 -14.86 5.75
CA TYR A 28 -5.13 -15.55 5.53
C TYR A 28 -6.17 -15.19 6.60
N ARG A 29 -5.77 -15.23 7.88
CA ARG A 29 -6.66 -14.86 9.00
C ARG A 29 -7.07 -13.39 8.93
N VAL A 30 -6.13 -12.48 8.66
CA VAL A 30 -6.40 -11.04 8.50
C VAL A 30 -7.44 -10.80 7.41
N PHE A 31 -7.22 -11.33 6.20
CA PHE A 31 -8.11 -11.09 5.06
C PHE A 31 -9.45 -11.83 5.14
N ASN A 32 -9.55 -12.89 5.95
CA ASN A 32 -10.83 -13.52 6.29
C ASN A 32 -11.60 -12.81 7.41
N GLY A 33 -10.97 -11.87 8.13
CA GLY A 33 -11.58 -11.20 9.28
C GLY A 33 -11.57 -12.05 10.56
N ASP A 34 -10.70 -13.07 10.64
CA ASP A 34 -10.49 -13.82 11.86
C ASP A 34 -9.77 -12.96 12.91
N ARG A 35 -10.04 -13.22 14.20
CA ARG A 35 -9.29 -12.53 15.27
C ARG A 35 -7.81 -12.90 15.22
N THR A 36 -6.94 -11.91 15.21
CA THR A 36 -5.49 -12.02 15.32
C THR A 36 -5.01 -11.49 16.67
N PHE A 37 -3.71 -11.61 16.96
CA PHE A 37 -3.12 -11.08 18.18
C PHE A 37 -3.18 -9.54 18.24
N LEU A 38 -3.21 -8.85 17.10
CA LEU A 38 -3.34 -7.39 17.01
C LEU A 38 -4.79 -6.91 17.08
N SER A 39 -5.77 -7.80 16.92
CA SER A 39 -7.18 -7.43 16.87
C SER A 39 -7.67 -6.60 18.06
N PRO A 40 -7.27 -6.83 19.32
CA PRO A 40 -7.75 -6.01 20.44
C PRO A 40 -7.42 -4.51 20.29
N VAL A 41 -6.30 -4.19 19.64
CA VAL A 41 -5.83 -2.81 19.46
C VAL A 41 -6.27 -2.24 18.11
N LEU A 42 -6.20 -3.04 17.04
CA LEU A 42 -6.43 -2.55 15.68
C LEU A 42 -7.90 -2.59 15.23
N VAL A 43 -8.73 -3.50 15.76
CA VAL A 43 -10.16 -3.58 15.38
C VAL A 43 -10.93 -2.28 15.69
N PRO A 44 -10.73 -1.60 16.84
CA PRO A 44 -11.34 -0.29 17.07
C PRO A 44 -10.96 0.75 16.01
N ILE A 45 -9.69 0.76 15.59
CA ILE A 45 -9.17 1.68 14.57
C ILE A 45 -9.77 1.35 13.20
N GLU A 46 -9.73 0.07 12.81
CA GLU A 46 -10.33 -0.48 11.60
C GLU A 46 -11.81 -0.08 11.48
N ARG A 47 -12.60 -0.29 12.55
CA ARG A 47 -14.02 0.10 12.59
C ARG A 47 -14.22 1.61 12.51
N GLY A 48 -13.32 2.40 13.10
CA GLY A 48 -13.32 3.85 12.97
C GLY A 48 -13.12 4.29 11.51
N LEU A 49 -12.13 3.73 10.84
CA LEU A 49 -11.83 4.00 9.42
C LEU A 49 -12.97 3.56 8.50
N TYR A 50 -13.63 2.43 8.79
CA TYR A 50 -14.81 1.99 8.03
C TYR A 50 -15.97 2.96 8.16
N ARG A 51 -16.26 3.44 9.38
CA ARG A 51 -17.29 4.45 9.61
C ARG A 51 -17.00 5.77 8.92
N LEU A 52 -15.75 6.24 8.97
CA LEU A 52 -15.32 7.49 8.31
C LEU A 52 -15.41 7.37 6.78
N SER A 53 -15.05 6.21 6.24
CA SER A 53 -15.13 5.93 4.81
C SER A 53 -16.53 5.56 4.33
N GLY A 54 -17.51 5.48 5.24
CA GLY A 54 -18.89 5.07 4.91
C GLY A 54 -19.01 3.63 4.38
N THR A 55 -18.06 2.75 4.71
CA THR A 55 -18.02 1.35 4.28
C THR A 55 -18.25 0.42 5.48
N SER A 56 -18.48 -0.86 5.20
CA SER A 56 -18.66 -1.89 6.23
C SER A 56 -17.92 -3.16 5.86
N GLU A 57 -17.38 -3.87 6.86
CA GLU A 57 -16.76 -5.19 6.69
C GLU A 57 -17.71 -6.24 6.10
N LYS A 58 -19.02 -5.99 6.16
CA LYS A 58 -20.07 -6.88 5.64
C LYS A 58 -20.46 -6.57 4.19
N GLU A 59 -20.03 -5.43 3.66
CA GLU A 59 -20.33 -5.05 2.29
C GLU A 59 -19.43 -5.79 1.32
N GLU A 60 -20.03 -6.39 0.31
CA GLU A 60 -19.35 -7.16 -0.72
C GLU A 60 -19.53 -6.45 -2.07
N GLN A 61 -18.44 -6.32 -2.82
CA GLN A 61 -18.39 -5.60 -4.09
C GLN A 61 -18.29 -6.58 -5.26
N HIS A 62 -19.05 -6.28 -6.33
CA HIS A 62 -18.81 -6.86 -7.64
C HIS A 62 -17.44 -6.41 -8.18
N TRP A 63 -16.80 -7.22 -9.03
CA TRP A 63 -15.43 -6.95 -9.51
C TRP A 63 -15.28 -5.56 -10.15
N ALA A 64 -16.29 -5.11 -10.88
CA ALA A 64 -16.28 -3.80 -11.54
C ALA A 64 -16.22 -2.65 -10.52
N VAL A 65 -16.95 -2.76 -9.41
CA VAL A 65 -16.94 -1.75 -8.32
C VAL A 65 -15.59 -1.79 -7.62
N TYR A 66 -15.05 -2.98 -7.34
CA TYR A 66 -13.75 -3.17 -6.72
C TYR A 66 -12.63 -2.53 -7.56
N ALA A 67 -12.60 -2.84 -8.86
CA ALA A 67 -11.60 -2.29 -9.79
C ALA A 67 -11.74 -0.77 -9.92
N THR A 68 -12.97 -0.25 -10.00
CA THR A 68 -13.20 1.19 -10.08
C THR A 68 -12.74 1.91 -8.81
N ALA A 69 -13.05 1.36 -7.62
CA ALA A 69 -12.60 1.91 -6.35
C ALA A 69 -11.06 1.97 -6.27
N MET A 70 -10.40 0.89 -6.70
CA MET A 70 -8.94 0.82 -6.76
C MET A 70 -8.34 1.85 -7.71
N LEU A 71 -8.89 2.01 -8.92
CA LEU A 71 -8.40 3.00 -9.89
C LEU A 71 -8.58 4.44 -9.37
N LEU A 72 -9.75 4.74 -8.81
CA LEU A 72 -10.04 6.06 -8.24
C LEU A 72 -9.12 6.37 -7.05
N PHE A 73 -8.88 5.39 -6.17
CA PHE A 73 -7.98 5.56 -5.04
C PHE A 73 -6.55 5.92 -5.49
N ASN A 74 -6.02 5.20 -6.48
CA ASN A 74 -4.68 5.48 -7.03
C ASN A 74 -4.63 6.81 -7.79
N LEU A 75 -5.68 7.17 -8.52
CA LEU A 75 -5.78 8.48 -9.17
C LEU A 75 -5.74 9.63 -8.15
N VAL A 76 -6.52 9.53 -7.06
CA VAL A 76 -6.49 10.52 -5.98
C VAL A 76 -5.11 10.57 -5.33
N GLY A 77 -4.49 9.42 -5.04
CA GLY A 77 -3.13 9.34 -4.51
C GLY A 77 -2.10 10.04 -5.39
N LEU A 78 -2.19 9.85 -6.72
CA LEU A 78 -1.34 10.51 -7.70
C LEU A 78 -1.53 12.03 -7.66
N LEU A 79 -2.77 12.51 -7.68
CA LEU A 79 -3.07 13.94 -7.65
C LEU A 79 -2.60 14.60 -6.34
N VAL A 80 -2.80 13.93 -5.20
CA VAL A 80 -2.34 14.41 -3.89
C VAL A 80 -0.82 14.48 -3.83
N LEU A 81 -0.11 13.42 -4.24
CA LEU A 81 1.36 13.42 -4.23
C LEU A 81 1.94 14.42 -5.23
N TYR A 82 1.32 14.58 -6.39
CA TYR A 82 1.68 15.61 -7.35
C TYR A 82 1.52 17.01 -6.74
N ALA A 83 0.37 17.30 -6.12
CA ALA A 83 0.12 18.58 -5.47
C ALA A 83 1.10 18.87 -4.32
N LEU A 84 1.40 17.87 -3.47
CA LEU A 84 2.39 18.02 -2.39
C LEU A 84 3.75 18.45 -2.93
N GLN A 85 4.22 17.84 -4.01
CA GLN A 85 5.50 18.20 -4.64
C GLN A 85 5.47 19.59 -5.28
N ARG A 86 4.38 19.94 -5.97
CA ARG A 86 4.21 21.25 -6.61
C ARG A 86 4.05 22.39 -5.63
N LEU A 87 3.52 22.11 -4.45
CA LEU A 87 3.28 23.10 -3.40
C LEU A 87 4.34 23.06 -2.29
N GLN A 88 5.35 22.17 -2.36
CA GLN A 88 6.27 21.95 -1.24
C GLN A 88 7.00 23.21 -0.74
N GLY A 89 7.21 24.20 -1.61
CA GLY A 89 7.87 25.46 -1.26
C GLY A 89 7.11 26.30 -0.23
N VAL A 90 5.79 26.12 -0.11
CA VAL A 90 4.95 26.84 0.87
C VAL A 90 4.46 25.95 2.00
N LEU A 91 4.77 24.65 1.96
CA LEU A 91 4.33 23.68 2.96
C LEU A 91 5.27 23.63 4.17
N PRO A 92 4.77 23.24 5.36
CA PRO A 92 5.59 23.10 6.55
C PRO A 92 6.59 21.94 6.43
N TYR A 93 7.49 21.81 7.41
CA TYR A 93 8.56 20.79 7.42
C TYR A 93 9.50 20.87 6.21
N ASN A 94 9.90 22.09 5.88
CA ASN A 94 10.86 22.39 4.83
C ASN A 94 12.02 23.27 5.36
N PRO A 95 12.86 22.75 6.27
CA PRO A 95 13.94 23.55 6.89
C PRO A 95 15.03 23.98 5.88
N ALA A 96 15.20 23.21 4.81
CA ALA A 96 16.18 23.48 3.75
C ALA A 96 15.65 24.43 2.65
N GLY A 97 14.40 24.88 2.74
CA GLY A 97 13.83 25.84 1.77
C GLY A 97 13.67 25.28 0.36
N MET A 98 13.39 23.97 0.23
CA MET A 98 13.15 23.31 -1.06
C MET A 98 12.02 24.01 -1.84
N THR A 99 12.25 24.32 -3.10
CA THR A 99 11.25 24.99 -3.96
C THR A 99 10.32 23.96 -4.63
N ALA A 100 9.29 24.42 -5.34
CA ALA A 100 8.36 23.54 -6.04
C ALA A 100 9.09 22.62 -7.05
N VAL A 101 8.89 21.30 -6.94
CA VAL A 101 9.50 20.30 -7.86
C VAL A 101 8.97 20.51 -9.27
N ASP A 102 9.83 20.60 -10.29
CA ASP A 102 9.42 20.76 -11.71
C ASP A 102 8.20 19.88 -12.10
N PRO A 103 7.22 20.40 -12.87
CA PRO A 103 5.99 19.67 -13.19
C PRO A 103 6.20 18.27 -13.78
N GLN A 104 7.19 18.09 -14.66
CA GLN A 104 7.43 16.80 -15.31
C GLN A 104 8.03 15.81 -14.32
N LEU A 105 8.95 16.28 -13.48
CA LEU A 105 9.57 15.51 -12.41
C LEU A 105 8.54 15.12 -11.33
N ALA A 106 7.68 16.05 -10.93
CA ALA A 106 6.62 15.82 -9.96
C ALA A 106 5.63 14.76 -10.44
N PHE A 107 5.24 14.84 -11.73
CA PHE A 107 4.36 13.84 -12.35
C PHE A 107 5.03 12.47 -12.42
N ASN A 108 6.28 12.40 -12.90
CA ASN A 108 7.03 11.15 -13.00
C ASN A 108 7.19 10.49 -11.62
N THR A 109 7.56 11.26 -10.60
CA THR A 109 7.71 10.79 -9.23
C THR A 109 6.36 10.32 -8.66
N ALA A 110 5.28 11.09 -8.85
CA ALA A 110 3.96 10.68 -8.39
C ALA A 110 3.52 9.37 -9.04
N ALA A 111 3.59 9.28 -10.37
CA ALA A 111 3.24 8.05 -11.09
C ALA A 111 4.09 6.87 -10.60
N SER A 112 5.40 7.05 -10.49
CA SER A 112 6.36 6.04 -10.04
C SER A 112 6.05 5.45 -8.65
N PHE A 113 5.69 6.28 -7.67
CA PHE A 113 5.36 5.83 -6.32
C PHE A 113 3.96 5.19 -6.23
N ILE A 114 2.99 5.70 -7.00
CA ILE A 114 1.64 5.11 -7.07
C ILE A 114 1.69 3.74 -7.75
N THR A 115 2.55 3.56 -8.76
CA THR A 115 2.75 2.27 -9.44
C THR A 115 3.70 1.33 -8.69
N ASN A 116 4.03 1.64 -7.43
CA ASN A 116 4.95 0.84 -6.58
C ASN A 116 6.30 0.57 -7.26
N THR A 117 6.75 1.47 -8.14
CA THR A 117 7.98 1.35 -8.91
C THR A 117 9.14 2.06 -8.21
N ASN A 118 8.86 3.22 -7.63
CA ASN A 118 9.81 4.02 -6.87
C ASN A 118 11.09 4.39 -7.66
N TRP A 119 10.94 4.52 -8.98
CA TRP A 119 11.90 5.21 -9.85
C TRP A 119 12.15 6.63 -9.36
N GLN A 120 13.42 7.02 -9.32
CA GLN A 120 13.90 8.32 -8.85
C GLN A 120 14.95 8.85 -9.81
N ASN A 121 14.65 9.96 -10.49
CA ASN A 121 15.57 10.72 -11.34
C ASN A 121 15.91 12.09 -10.73
N TYR A 122 15.96 12.15 -9.39
CA TYR A 122 16.26 13.34 -8.60
C TYR A 122 17.15 12.99 -7.40
N GLY A 123 17.85 13.97 -6.84
CA GLY A 123 18.55 13.83 -5.57
C GLY A 123 17.60 14.05 -4.42
N GLY A 124 17.38 13.05 -3.56
CA GLY A 124 16.39 13.12 -2.48
C GLY A 124 16.65 14.28 -1.52
N GLU A 125 17.90 14.46 -1.11
CA GLU A 125 18.34 15.48 -0.15
C GLU A 125 18.38 16.89 -0.73
N SER A 126 18.38 17.02 -2.06
CA SER A 126 18.46 18.31 -2.76
C SER A 126 17.16 18.73 -3.44
N THR A 127 16.17 17.83 -3.51
CA THR A 127 14.91 18.05 -4.26
C THR A 127 13.66 18.01 -3.37
N MET A 128 13.60 17.11 -2.39
CA MET A 128 12.36 16.81 -1.65
C MET A 128 12.42 17.32 -0.21
N SER A 129 11.44 18.13 0.18
CA SER A 129 11.21 18.54 1.57
C SER A 129 10.82 17.35 2.46
N TYR A 130 10.97 17.50 3.77
CA TYR A 130 10.67 16.41 4.71
C TYR A 130 9.19 16.05 4.69
N LEU A 131 8.29 17.03 4.51
CA LEU A 131 6.86 16.74 4.38
C LEU A 131 6.55 15.87 3.16
N VAL A 132 7.14 16.15 2.00
CA VAL A 132 6.91 15.35 0.79
C VAL A 132 7.42 13.93 1.00
N GLN A 133 8.59 13.75 1.61
CA GLN A 133 9.12 12.42 1.90
C GLN A 133 8.21 11.65 2.88
N MET A 134 7.82 12.27 3.99
CA MET A 134 7.05 11.65 5.06
C MET A 134 5.57 11.43 4.71
N ALA A 135 4.87 12.48 4.28
CA ALA A 135 3.42 12.46 4.08
C ALA A 135 3.02 12.17 2.62
N GLY A 136 3.98 12.22 1.70
CA GLY A 136 3.77 11.87 0.30
C GLY A 136 4.34 10.49 -0.03
N LEU A 137 5.67 10.42 -0.15
CA LEU A 137 6.37 9.24 -0.64
C LEU A 137 6.18 8.02 0.27
N THR A 138 6.36 8.18 1.59
CA THR A 138 6.15 7.08 2.54
C THR A 138 4.71 6.59 2.52
N VAL A 139 3.71 7.48 2.47
CA VAL A 139 2.30 7.06 2.37
C VAL A 139 2.08 6.21 1.13
N GLN A 140 2.61 6.62 -0.03
CA GLN A 140 2.50 5.85 -1.26
C GLN A 140 3.22 4.51 -1.22
N ASN A 141 4.35 4.39 -0.52
CA ASN A 141 5.02 3.10 -0.31
C ASN A 141 4.12 2.08 0.39
N PHE A 142 3.28 2.51 1.34
CA PHE A 142 2.34 1.63 2.01
C PHE A 142 1.13 1.31 1.13
N VAL A 143 0.48 2.34 0.58
CA VAL A 143 -0.82 2.15 -0.07
C VAL A 143 -0.70 1.55 -1.48
N SER A 144 0.43 1.73 -2.18
CA SER A 144 0.68 1.08 -3.47
C SER A 144 0.96 -0.42 -3.29
N ALA A 145 1.76 -0.79 -2.28
CA ALA A 145 1.98 -2.18 -1.89
C ALA A 145 0.66 -2.86 -1.43
N ALA A 146 -0.10 -2.18 -0.57
CA ALA A 146 -1.40 -2.66 -0.10
C ALA A 146 -2.40 -2.86 -1.23
N THR A 147 -2.40 -1.97 -2.23
CA THR A 147 -3.22 -2.13 -3.44
C THR A 147 -2.87 -3.40 -4.19
N GLY A 148 -1.58 -3.68 -4.40
CA GLY A 148 -1.13 -4.90 -5.07
C GLY A 148 -1.55 -6.17 -4.34
N ILE A 149 -1.39 -6.19 -3.01
CA ILE A 149 -1.82 -7.31 -2.16
C ILE A 149 -3.35 -7.48 -2.20
N ALA A 150 -4.12 -6.39 -2.10
CA ALA A 150 -5.57 -6.42 -2.16
C ALA A 150 -6.08 -7.05 -3.47
N ILE A 151 -5.48 -6.69 -4.61
CA ILE A 151 -5.81 -7.28 -5.91
C ILE A 151 -5.47 -8.79 -5.93
N ALA A 152 -4.32 -9.20 -5.39
CA ALA A 152 -3.96 -10.62 -5.30
C ALA A 152 -4.97 -11.40 -4.44
N ILE A 153 -5.43 -10.83 -3.33
CA ILE A 153 -6.47 -11.42 -2.47
C ILE A 153 -7.81 -11.51 -3.20
N ALA A 154 -8.21 -10.47 -3.92
CA ALA A 154 -9.43 -10.47 -4.72
C ALA A 154 -9.40 -11.57 -5.80
N LEU A 155 -8.25 -11.78 -6.44
CA LEU A 155 -8.04 -12.86 -7.40
C LEU A 155 -8.13 -14.24 -6.74
N ILE A 156 -7.47 -14.44 -5.58
CA ILE A 156 -7.55 -15.68 -4.80
C ILE A 156 -9.01 -16.00 -4.43
N ARG A 157 -9.78 -15.00 -3.98
CA ARG A 157 -11.21 -15.15 -3.67
C ARG A 157 -12.02 -15.52 -4.91
N GLY A 158 -11.68 -14.97 -6.07
CA GLY A 158 -12.30 -15.31 -7.35
C GLY A 158 -12.13 -16.79 -7.74
N PHE A 159 -10.99 -17.40 -7.39
CA PHE A 159 -10.78 -18.84 -7.60
C PHE A 159 -11.38 -19.71 -6.49
N ALA A 160 -11.34 -19.26 -5.24
CA ALA A 160 -11.74 -20.07 -4.08
C ALA A 160 -13.27 -20.12 -3.86
N ARG A 161 -14.00 -19.07 -4.24
CA ARG A 161 -15.46 -18.97 -4.03
C ARG A 161 -16.23 -19.51 -5.24
N ALA A 162 -17.14 -20.45 -5.02
CA ALA A 162 -17.98 -21.02 -6.08
C ALA A 162 -19.27 -20.21 -6.28
N SER A 163 -19.59 -19.85 -7.53
CA SER A 163 -20.84 -19.16 -7.93
C SER A 163 -21.13 -17.83 -7.23
N CYS A 164 -20.12 -17.18 -6.63
CA CYS A 164 -20.27 -15.87 -6.01
C CYS A 164 -20.19 -14.75 -7.06
N LYS A 165 -20.98 -13.68 -6.85
CA LYS A 165 -20.94 -12.47 -7.69
C LYS A 165 -20.02 -11.38 -7.15
N SER A 166 -19.35 -11.61 -6.03
CA SER A 166 -18.53 -10.63 -5.31
C SER A 166 -17.16 -11.17 -4.92
N ILE A 167 -16.18 -10.28 -4.79
CA ILE A 167 -14.77 -10.60 -4.52
C ILE A 167 -14.24 -9.94 -3.23
N GLY A 168 -15.13 -9.57 -2.31
CA GLY A 168 -14.81 -8.81 -1.10
C GLY A 168 -14.99 -7.30 -1.31
N ASN A 169 -14.22 -6.48 -0.60
CA ASN A 169 -14.35 -5.03 -0.60
C ASN A 169 -12.97 -4.37 -0.60
N PHE A 170 -12.71 -3.53 -1.60
CA PHE A 170 -11.39 -2.91 -1.79
C PHE A 170 -10.95 -2.10 -0.57
N TRP A 171 -11.87 -1.32 0.02
CA TRP A 171 -11.54 -0.47 1.17
C TRP A 171 -11.20 -1.29 2.41
N VAL A 172 -11.88 -2.42 2.59
CA VAL A 172 -11.63 -3.37 3.69
C VAL A 172 -10.26 -4.02 3.52
N ASP A 173 -9.97 -4.52 2.32
CA ASP A 173 -8.69 -5.17 2.01
C ASP A 173 -7.51 -4.22 2.11
N LEU A 174 -7.64 -3.00 1.56
CA LEU A 174 -6.63 -1.96 1.65
C LEU A 174 -6.34 -1.61 3.10
N THR A 175 -7.37 -1.34 3.90
CA THR A 175 -7.24 -0.98 5.32
C THR A 175 -6.59 -2.11 6.12
N ARG A 176 -7.03 -3.35 5.91
CA ARG A 176 -6.48 -4.51 6.61
C ARG A 176 -5.03 -4.76 6.24
N CYS A 177 -4.70 -4.63 4.96
CA CYS A 177 -3.32 -4.73 4.52
C CYS A 177 -2.46 -3.66 5.22
N THR A 178 -2.83 -2.38 5.13
CA THR A 178 -2.02 -1.29 5.71
C THR A 178 -1.90 -1.34 7.23
N LEU A 179 -2.91 -1.81 7.96
CA LEU A 179 -2.88 -1.85 9.42
C LEU A 179 -2.19 -3.10 9.99
N TYR A 180 -2.37 -4.26 9.35
CA TYR A 180 -1.99 -5.55 9.94
C TYR A 180 -0.79 -6.22 9.26
N VAL A 181 -0.43 -5.81 8.03
CA VAL A 181 0.60 -6.46 7.19
C VAL A 181 1.69 -5.46 6.84
#